data_AF-A0A1F8ZRG5-F1
#
_entry.id   AF-A0A1F8ZRG5-F1
#
_cell.length_a   1.000
_cell.length_b   1.000
_cell.length_c   1.000
_cell.angle_alpha   90.00
_cell.angle_beta   90.00
_cell.angle_gamma   90.00
#
_symmetry.space_group_name_H-M   'P 1'
#
loop_
_entity.id
_entity.type
_entity.pdbx_description
1 polymer ?
#
loop_
_entity_poly.entity_id
_entity_poly.type
_entity_poly.pdbx_seq_one_letter_code
_entity_poly.pdbx_strand_id
1 'polypeptide(L)'
;MKIISYCMFILLLTACGFSSNGERIFFTATSKNGTIAIKEGPPMMKQAVKGCAHCHGREGKGGHALDATGIKGSDIRYKTLALKYGGYLSFLEGKGENIPGGVDTLIKRAIIDGEGPGYKLNIAMPRWAMTEEDLNDVIEYLKTLK
;
A
#
# COMPACT_ATOMS: atom_id res chain seq x y z
N MET A 1 6.99 -12.18 -61.22
CA MET A 1 6.90 -10.91 -60.44
C MET A 1 6.14 -11.19 -59.15
N LYS A 2 6.54 -10.53 -58.06
CA LYS A 2 6.46 -10.97 -56.66
C LYS A 2 5.04 -11.06 -56.09
N ILE A 3 4.77 -12.17 -55.39
CA ILE A 3 3.61 -12.36 -54.51
C ILE A 3 3.97 -11.70 -53.18
N ILE A 4 3.31 -10.59 -52.84
CA ILE A 4 3.53 -9.87 -51.59
C ILE A 4 2.70 -10.57 -50.51
N SER A 5 3.36 -11.40 -49.71
CA SER A 5 2.81 -11.97 -48.48
C SER A 5 2.73 -10.86 -47.44
N TYR A 6 1.52 -10.39 -47.14
CA TYR A 6 1.29 -9.50 -46.00
C TYR A 6 1.31 -10.36 -44.73
N CYS A 7 2.47 -10.40 -44.06
CA CYS A 7 2.56 -10.85 -42.68
C CYS A 7 1.69 -9.93 -41.80
N MET A 8 0.52 -10.42 -41.41
CA MET A 8 -0.32 -9.81 -40.39
C MET A 8 0.43 -9.90 -39.04
N PHE A 9 1.18 -8.86 -38.71
CA PHE A 9 1.83 -8.69 -37.42
C PHE A 9 0.72 -8.42 -36.39
N ILE A 10 0.26 -9.47 -35.70
CA ILE A 10 -0.65 -9.32 -34.57
C ILE A 10 0.16 -8.69 -33.43
N LEU A 11 0.05 -7.37 -33.30
CA LEU A 11 0.54 -6.65 -32.14
C LEU A 11 -0.34 -7.08 -30.94
N LEU A 12 0.15 -8.03 -30.14
CA LEU A 12 -0.41 -8.32 -28.82
C LEU A 12 -0.25 -7.05 -27.96
N LEU A 13 -1.28 -6.22 -27.94
CA LEU A 13 -1.48 -5.17 -26.95
C LEU A 13 -1.64 -5.86 -25.59
N THR A 14 -0.54 -6.05 -24.87
CA THR A 14 -0.60 -6.35 -23.45
C THR A 14 -1.33 -5.20 -22.77
N ALA A 15 -2.55 -5.44 -22.31
CA ALA A 15 -3.26 -4.49 -21.47
C ALA A 15 -2.36 -4.19 -20.27
N CYS A 16 -2.00 -2.92 -20.08
CA CYS A 16 -1.30 -2.42 -18.89
C CYS A 16 -2.24 -2.51 -17.69
N GLY A 17 -2.43 -3.72 -17.19
CA GLY A 17 -3.25 -4.02 -16.03
C GLY A 17 -2.40 -4.23 -14.79
N PHE A 18 -3.03 -4.12 -13.62
CA PHE A 18 -2.43 -4.55 -12.37
C PHE A 18 -2.34 -6.08 -12.33
N SER A 19 -1.23 -6.59 -11.80
CA SER A 19 -0.98 -8.03 -11.62
C SER A 19 -1.85 -8.66 -10.53
N SER A 20 -2.37 -7.85 -9.60
CA SER A 20 -3.28 -8.28 -8.54
C SER A 20 -4.26 -7.17 -8.11
N ASN A 21 -5.31 -7.54 -7.37
CA ASN A 21 -6.20 -6.56 -6.73
C ASN A 21 -5.43 -5.69 -5.72
N GLY A 22 -4.50 -6.28 -4.97
CA GLY A 22 -3.64 -5.56 -4.03
C GLY A 22 -2.78 -4.49 -4.68
N GLU A 23 -2.18 -4.79 -5.83
CA GLU A 23 -1.41 -3.82 -6.61
C GLU A 23 -2.31 -2.67 -7.09
N ARG A 24 -3.50 -3.00 -7.62
CA ARG A 24 -4.50 -2.00 -8.03
C ARG A 24 -4.83 -1.05 -6.88
N ILE A 25 -5.19 -1.60 -5.72
CA ILE A 25 -5.55 -0.80 -4.54
C ILE A 25 -4.37 0.06 -4.10
N PHE A 26 -3.17 -0.50 -4.06
CA PHE A 26 -1.95 0.19 -3.63
C PHE A 26 -1.68 1.45 -4.47
N PHE A 27 -1.93 1.39 -5.78
CA PHE A 27 -1.69 2.52 -6.68
C PHE A 27 -2.90 3.45 -6.88
N THR A 28 -4.14 2.93 -6.82
CA THR A 28 -5.31 3.67 -7.29
C THR A 28 -6.45 3.79 -6.28
N ALA A 29 -6.30 3.23 -5.08
CA ALA A 29 -7.37 3.19 -4.07
C ALA A 29 -8.70 2.68 -4.66
N THR A 30 -8.61 1.73 -5.59
CA THR A 30 -9.74 1.10 -6.27
C THR A 30 -9.54 -0.40 -6.16
N SER A 31 -10.51 -1.13 -5.65
CA SER A 31 -10.52 -2.59 -5.71
C SER A 31 -11.29 -3.10 -6.91
N LYS A 32 -11.34 -4.41 -7.07
CA LYS A 32 -12.24 -5.10 -8.01
C LYS A 32 -13.72 -4.74 -7.78
N ASN A 33 -14.08 -4.27 -6.58
CA ASN A 33 -15.44 -3.90 -6.20
C ASN A 33 -15.73 -2.39 -6.36
N GLY A 34 -14.74 -1.59 -6.77
CA GLY A 34 -14.89 -0.15 -6.98
C GLY A 34 -13.95 0.71 -6.13
N THR A 35 -14.23 2.01 -6.07
CA THR A 35 -13.37 2.98 -5.36
C THR A 35 -13.46 2.79 -3.84
N ILE A 36 -12.31 2.79 -3.17
CA ILE A 36 -12.19 2.71 -1.72
C ILE A 36 -12.19 4.14 -1.16
N ALA A 37 -13.13 4.41 -0.26
CA ALA A 37 -13.26 5.71 0.37
C ALA A 37 -12.28 5.90 1.53
N ILE A 38 -11.94 7.16 1.81
CA ILE A 38 -11.26 7.55 3.06
C ILE A 38 -12.32 7.93 4.09
N LYS A 39 -12.43 7.14 5.16
CA LYS A 39 -13.36 7.45 6.26
C LYS A 39 -12.87 8.62 7.12
N GLU A 40 -11.58 8.65 7.46
CA GLU A 40 -11.00 9.69 8.32
C GLU A 40 -9.66 10.21 7.78
N GLY A 41 -9.41 11.51 7.99
CA GLY A 41 -8.24 12.22 7.48
C GLY A 41 -8.57 13.66 7.08
N PRO A 42 -7.56 14.53 6.88
CA PRO A 42 -7.77 15.91 6.47
C PRO A 42 -8.54 15.98 5.13
N PRO A 43 -9.43 16.97 4.94
CA PRO A 43 -10.19 17.11 3.69
C PRO A 43 -9.32 17.12 2.43
N MET A 44 -8.16 17.77 2.48
CA MET A 44 -7.17 17.78 1.40
C MET A 44 -6.69 16.36 1.04
N MET A 45 -6.40 15.52 2.04
CA MET A 45 -5.95 14.15 1.79
C MET A 45 -7.06 13.28 1.19
N LYS A 46 -8.32 13.49 1.60
CA LYS A 46 -9.47 12.79 1.01
C LYS A 46 -9.61 13.03 -0.50
N GLN A 47 -9.17 14.19 -0.98
CA GLN A 47 -9.25 14.56 -2.41
C GLN A 47 -7.97 14.18 -3.18
N ALA A 48 -6.81 14.42 -2.58
CA ALA A 48 -5.50 14.30 -3.25
C ALA A 48 -4.91 12.88 -3.24
N VAL A 49 -5.18 12.08 -2.20
CA VAL A 49 -4.63 10.73 -2.10
C VAL A 49 -5.42 9.78 -2.98
N LYS A 50 -4.74 9.13 -3.93
CA LYS A 50 -5.33 8.13 -4.83
C LYS A 50 -4.74 6.74 -4.62
N GLY A 51 -4.07 6.48 -3.50
CA GLY A 51 -3.49 5.17 -3.19
C GLY A 51 -2.35 5.28 -2.18
N CYS A 52 -1.93 4.14 -1.65
CA CYS A 52 -0.81 4.04 -0.71
C CYS A 52 0.48 4.62 -1.31
N ALA A 53 0.72 4.36 -2.59
CA ALA A 53 1.91 4.77 -3.32
C ALA A 53 2.13 6.30 -3.37
N HIS A 54 1.07 7.12 -3.20
CA HIS A 54 1.20 8.58 -3.24
C HIS A 54 2.11 9.13 -2.14
N CYS A 55 2.02 8.58 -0.92
CA CYS A 55 2.89 8.98 0.20
C CYS A 55 4.04 7.99 0.38
N HIS A 56 3.78 6.71 0.14
CA HIS A 56 4.73 5.65 0.42
C HIS A 56 5.64 5.32 -0.76
N GLY A 57 5.46 5.99 -1.90
CA GLY A 57 6.20 5.74 -3.12
C GLY A 57 5.80 4.43 -3.82
N ARG A 58 6.17 4.31 -5.10
CA ARG A 58 5.87 3.12 -5.93
C ARG A 58 6.45 1.82 -5.36
N GLU A 59 7.57 1.91 -4.66
CA GLU A 59 8.26 0.78 -4.04
C GLU A 59 7.96 0.62 -2.54
N GLY A 60 7.05 1.44 -1.99
CA GLY A 60 6.70 1.39 -0.55
C GLY A 60 7.80 1.91 0.39
N LYS A 61 8.85 2.55 -0.11
CA LYS A 61 9.99 3.07 0.67
C LYS A 61 9.71 4.35 1.47
N GLY A 62 8.56 4.99 1.23
CA GLY A 62 8.23 6.27 1.84
C GLY A 62 8.85 7.46 1.13
N GLY A 63 8.82 8.61 1.80
CA GLY A 63 9.56 9.81 1.42
C GLY A 63 8.79 10.86 0.62
N HIS A 64 7.54 10.56 0.22
CA HIS A 64 6.73 11.49 -0.56
C HIS A 64 5.81 12.29 0.36
N ALA A 65 5.86 13.62 0.23
CA ALA A 65 4.95 14.55 0.90
C ALA A 65 3.93 15.08 -0.10
N LEU A 66 2.68 15.21 0.33
CA LEU A 66 1.57 15.68 -0.52
C LEU A 66 1.17 17.13 -0.23
N ASP A 67 1.76 17.75 0.78
CA ASP A 67 1.42 19.11 1.20
C ASP A 67 2.66 19.91 1.62
N ALA A 68 2.45 21.20 1.86
CA ALA A 68 3.48 22.13 2.31
C ALA A 68 3.95 21.86 3.75
N THR A 69 3.27 20.98 4.51
CA THR A 69 3.71 20.60 5.86
C THR A 69 4.91 19.66 5.82
N GLY A 70 5.18 19.05 4.66
CA GLY A 70 6.34 18.19 4.45
C GLY A 70 6.24 16.82 5.12
N ILE A 71 5.06 16.44 5.62
CA ILE A 71 4.84 15.11 6.20
C ILE A 71 5.00 14.06 5.10
N LYS A 72 5.98 13.17 5.28
CA LYS A 72 6.33 12.11 4.33
C LYS A 72 5.75 10.77 4.78
N GLY A 73 5.30 9.96 3.82
CA GLY A 73 4.99 8.56 4.10
C GLY A 73 6.23 7.82 4.60
N SER A 74 6.05 6.86 5.52
CA SER A 74 7.11 5.99 6.00
C SER A 74 7.42 4.84 5.03
N ASP A 75 8.49 4.09 5.27
CA ASP A 75 8.68 2.79 4.64
C ASP A 75 7.63 1.79 5.16
N ILE A 76 6.86 1.20 4.25
CA ILE A 76 5.77 0.24 4.55
C ILE A 76 6.00 -1.11 3.87
N ARG A 77 7.20 -1.37 3.34
CA ARG A 77 7.52 -2.68 2.80
C ARG A 77 7.35 -3.70 3.91
N TYR A 78 6.68 -4.81 3.60
CA TYR A 78 6.33 -5.80 4.62
C TYR A 78 7.56 -6.26 5.40
N LYS A 79 8.69 -6.50 4.70
CA LYS A 79 9.96 -6.86 5.35
C LYS A 79 10.41 -5.80 6.36
N THR A 80 10.29 -4.51 6.07
CA THR A 80 10.71 -3.43 6.97
C THR A 80 9.85 -3.44 8.23
N LEU A 81 8.53 -3.55 8.04
CA LEU A 81 7.57 -3.61 9.15
C LEU A 81 7.77 -4.88 9.98
N ALA A 82 8.01 -6.03 9.36
CA ALA A 82 8.27 -7.30 10.03
C ALA A 82 9.60 -7.32 10.80
N LEU A 83 10.66 -6.72 10.26
CA LEU A 83 11.91 -6.57 11.01
C LEU A 83 11.72 -5.65 12.22
N LYS A 84 10.92 -4.59 12.08
CA LYS A 84 10.64 -3.64 13.15
C LYS A 84 9.71 -4.20 14.23
N TYR A 85 8.72 -5.01 13.86
CA TYR A 85 7.59 -5.36 14.74
C TYR A 85 7.31 -6.87 14.87
N GLY A 86 7.96 -7.72 14.08
CA GLY A 86 7.72 -9.17 13.99
C GLY A 86 8.61 -10.05 14.87
N GLY A 87 9.45 -9.46 15.73
CA GLY A 87 9.88 -10.14 16.96
C GLY A 87 11.27 -10.77 17.03
N TYR A 88 12.09 -10.87 15.97
CA TYR A 88 13.47 -11.35 16.15
C TYR A 88 14.48 -10.18 16.33
N LEU A 89 14.54 -9.25 15.37
CA LEU A 89 15.44 -8.10 15.49
C LEU A 89 14.99 -7.10 16.56
N SER A 90 13.69 -6.85 16.65
CA SER A 90 13.19 -5.92 17.64
C SER A 90 13.30 -6.49 19.08
N PHE A 91 13.15 -7.80 19.29
CA PHE A 91 13.49 -8.45 20.57
C PHE A 91 14.98 -8.30 20.93
N LEU A 92 15.89 -8.54 19.98
CA LEU A 92 17.35 -8.40 20.20
C LEU A 92 17.79 -6.97 20.49
N GLU A 93 17.08 -5.96 19.95
CA GLU A 93 17.35 -4.54 20.23
C GLU A 93 16.66 -4.02 21.51
N GLY A 94 15.90 -4.85 22.23
CA GLY A 94 15.09 -4.39 23.37
C GLY A 94 13.94 -3.44 22.97
N LYS A 95 13.59 -3.40 21.68
CA LYS A 95 12.54 -2.57 21.08
C LYS A 95 11.35 -3.41 20.55
N GLY A 96 11.34 -4.69 20.89
CA GLY A 96 10.43 -5.70 20.40
C GLY A 96 9.14 -5.63 21.17
N GLU A 97 8.22 -4.81 20.69
CA GLU A 97 6.84 -4.94 21.11
C GLU A 97 6.29 -6.24 20.53
N ASN A 98 5.96 -7.20 21.40
CA ASN A 98 5.18 -8.36 21.00
C ASN A 98 3.81 -7.85 20.54
N ILE A 99 3.51 -7.98 19.25
CA ILE A 99 2.23 -7.55 18.68
C ILE A 99 1.30 -8.75 18.60
N PRO A 100 0.20 -8.79 19.39
CA PRO A 100 -0.82 -9.80 19.25
C PRO A 100 -1.37 -9.81 17.82
N GLY A 101 -1.39 -10.99 17.18
CA GLY A 101 -1.84 -11.15 15.79
C GLY A 101 -0.77 -10.87 14.71
N GLY A 102 0.41 -10.38 15.10
CA GLY A 102 1.55 -10.20 14.20
C GLY A 102 1.45 -8.97 13.28
N VAL A 103 2.31 -8.95 12.26
CA VAL A 103 2.53 -7.79 11.39
C VAL A 103 1.32 -7.53 10.49
N ASP A 104 0.65 -8.57 9.99
CA ASP A 104 -0.59 -8.42 9.19
C ASP A 104 -1.66 -7.68 9.99
N THR A 105 -1.90 -8.07 11.25
CA THR A 105 -2.85 -7.39 12.15
C THR A 105 -2.44 -5.93 12.38
N LEU A 106 -1.15 -5.66 12.56
CA LEU A 106 -0.66 -4.30 12.69
C LEU A 106 -0.98 -3.46 11.44
N ILE A 107 -0.72 -4.00 10.25
CA ILE A 107 -0.97 -3.28 8.99
C ILE A 107 -2.47 -3.00 8.82
N LYS A 108 -3.35 -3.98 9.09
CA LYS A 108 -4.80 -3.79 9.03
C LYS A 108 -5.26 -2.66 9.96
N ARG A 109 -4.80 -2.69 11.21
CA ARG A 109 -5.12 -1.65 12.19
C ARG A 109 -4.57 -0.27 11.80
N ALA A 110 -3.38 -0.21 11.19
CA ALA A 110 -2.82 1.03 10.67
C ALA A 110 -3.65 1.61 9.51
N ILE A 111 -4.19 0.77 8.63
CA ILE A 111 -4.99 1.20 7.47
C ILE A 111 -6.41 1.61 7.91
N ILE A 112 -7.03 0.83 8.80
CA ILE A 112 -8.42 1.05 9.21
C ILE A 112 -8.52 2.05 10.35
N ASP A 113 -7.72 1.95 11.39
CA ASP A 113 -7.87 2.78 12.60
C ASP A 113 -6.76 3.83 12.73
N GLY A 114 -5.68 3.65 11.95
CA GLY A 114 -4.46 4.42 12.07
C GLY A 114 -3.90 4.33 13.48
N GLU A 115 -3.74 3.11 13.96
CA GLU A 115 -3.06 2.82 15.21
C GLU A 115 -1.82 1.95 14.96
N GLY A 116 -0.69 2.44 15.46
CA GLY A 116 0.53 1.66 15.62
C GLY A 116 0.55 0.94 16.97
N PRO A 117 1.67 0.29 17.32
CA PRO A 117 1.86 -0.35 18.61
C PRO A 117 1.93 0.70 19.74
N GLY A 118 0.84 0.86 20.50
CA GLY A 118 0.79 1.82 21.63
C GLY A 118 0.65 3.30 21.24
N TYR A 119 0.53 3.65 19.96
CA TYR A 119 0.39 5.04 19.51
C TYR A 119 -0.59 5.21 18.35
N LYS A 120 -1.11 6.44 18.18
CA LYS A 120 -1.93 6.83 17.02
C LYS A 120 -1.04 7.34 15.90
N LEU A 121 -1.35 6.93 14.66
CA LEU A 121 -0.70 7.47 13.47
C LEU A 121 -1.15 8.90 13.22
N ASN A 122 -0.25 9.70 12.63
CA ASN A 122 -0.56 11.06 12.19
C ASN A 122 -1.83 11.04 11.31
N ILE A 123 -2.70 12.04 11.48
CA ILE A 123 -3.96 12.12 10.75
C ILE A 123 -3.76 12.26 9.23
N ALA A 124 -2.60 12.75 8.79
CA ALA A 124 -2.18 12.79 7.39
C ALA A 124 -2.08 11.41 6.74
N MET A 125 -1.90 10.34 7.53
CA MET A 125 -2.12 8.98 7.06
C MET A 125 -3.63 8.68 7.14
N PRO A 126 -4.36 8.66 6.00
CA PRO A 126 -5.80 8.52 6.01
C PRO A 126 -6.21 7.13 6.49
N ARG A 127 -7.41 7.05 7.10
CA ARG A 127 -8.05 5.77 7.45
C ARG A 127 -9.00 5.38 6.32
N TRP A 128 -8.82 4.18 5.81
CA TRP A 128 -9.54 3.70 4.64
C TRP A 128 -10.75 2.86 5.03
N ALA A 129 -11.79 2.91 4.20
CA ALA A 129 -12.95 2.04 4.29
C ALA A 129 -12.72 0.83 3.36
N MET A 130 -11.94 -0.15 3.84
CA MET A 130 -11.63 -1.37 3.09
C MET A 130 -12.33 -2.58 3.70
N THR A 131 -12.66 -3.55 2.85
CA THR A 131 -13.10 -4.88 3.29
C THR A 131 -11.91 -5.69 3.79
N GLU A 132 -12.18 -6.78 4.54
CA GLU A 132 -11.13 -7.71 4.96
C GLU A 132 -10.39 -8.34 3.77
N GLU A 133 -11.11 -8.62 2.68
CA GLU A 133 -10.52 -9.13 1.43
C GLU A 133 -9.55 -8.11 0.81
N ASP A 134 -9.98 -6.86 0.66
CA ASP A 134 -9.13 -5.80 0.08
C ASP A 134 -7.90 -5.51 0.95
N LEU A 135 -8.04 -5.59 2.28
CA LEU A 135 -6.92 -5.49 3.21
C LEU A 135 -5.91 -6.63 3.01
N ASN A 136 -6.38 -7.87 2.91
CA ASN A 136 -5.52 -9.02 2.68
C ASN A 136 -4.80 -8.91 1.33
N ASP A 137 -5.51 -8.52 0.27
CA ASP A 137 -4.93 -8.35 -1.06
C ASP A 137 -3.80 -7.31 -1.07
N VAL A 138 -4.00 -6.16 -0.41
CA VAL A 138 -2.95 -5.13 -0.28
C VAL A 138 -1.77 -5.66 0.53
N ILE A 139 -2.01 -6.37 1.63
CA ILE A 139 -0.93 -6.95 2.44
C ILE A 139 -0.10 -7.96 1.63
N GLU A 140 -0.76 -8.83 0.85
CA GLU A 140 -0.06 -9.75 -0.05
C GLU A 140 0.77 -9.00 -1.08
N TYR A 141 0.27 -7.89 -1.63
CA TYR A 141 1.09 -7.04 -2.50
C TYR A 141 2.29 -6.42 -1.76
N LEU A 142 2.11 -5.92 -0.53
CA LEU A 142 3.22 -5.37 0.29
C LEU A 142 4.31 -6.41 0.57
N LYS A 143 3.97 -7.71 0.67
CA LYS A 143 4.93 -8.81 0.84
C LYS A 143 5.84 -8.99 -0.38
N THR A 144 5.43 -8.50 -1.57
CA THR A 144 6.24 -8.56 -2.79
C THR A 144 7.26 -7.42 -2.93
N LEU A 145 7.11 -6.34 -2.15
CA LEU A 145 7.94 -5.13 -2.28
C LEU A 145 9.36 -5.33 -1.70
N LYS A 146 10.37 -4.76 -2.39
CA LYS A 146 11.80 -4.96 -2.11
C LYS A 146 12.53 -3.75 -1.53
#